data_AF-A0A955EG48-F1
#
_entry.id   AF-A0A955EG48-F1
#
_cell.length_a   1.000
_cell.length_b   1.000
_cell.length_c   1.000
_cell.angle_alpha   90.00
_cell.angle_beta   90.00
_cell.angle_gamma   90.00
#
_symmetry.space_group_name_H-M   'P 1'
#
loop_
_entity.id
_entity.type
_entity.pdbx_description
1 polymer ?
#
loop_
_entity_poly.entity_id
_entity_poly.type
_entity_poly.pdbx_seq_one_letter_code
_entity_poly.pdbx_strand_id
1 'polypeptide(L)'
;DNDGCLWAEQPVYFQLLFAADEVRRLAPQHPEWQQTEPFRSLLAGDMKAVASQGEKAAAQLVAASHANMTTDEFDRRVRAWLESARHPTTGRPYTQMIYQPMRELLDYLRAHGYRTFIVSGGGVDFMRVFAAEAYGIPTDQVVGSSGKVSFEMRDGVPTLVKLPEINFIDDKEGKPVGIHQYIGRRPVMAFGNSDGDLQMLQYTTAGTGPRFGMIVHHTDARREWAYDRDSHVGRLDKALDEAARRGWTVVNMSRDWERVFP
;
A
#
# COMPACT_ATOMS: atom_id res chain seq x y z
N ASP A 1 -4.01 4.38 -6.15
CA ASP A 1 -3.13 3.72 -5.18
C ASP A 1 -3.92 3.32 -3.94
N ASN A 2 -3.31 2.65 -2.97
CA ASN A 2 -3.85 2.47 -1.62
C ASN A 2 -3.15 3.40 -0.61
N ASP A 3 -1.85 3.21 -0.38
CA ASP A 3 -1.05 4.06 0.51
C ASP A 3 -1.09 5.52 0.05
N GLY A 4 -1.39 6.45 0.95
CA GLY A 4 -1.50 7.88 0.65
C GLY A 4 -2.68 8.28 -0.24
N CYS A 5 -3.44 7.34 -0.80
CA CYS A 5 -4.54 7.63 -1.72
C CYS A 5 -5.90 7.16 -1.19
N LEU A 6 -6.00 5.99 -0.55
CA LEU A 6 -7.21 5.49 0.11
C LEU A 6 -7.11 5.51 1.64
N TRP A 7 -5.89 5.46 2.18
CA TRP A 7 -5.60 5.61 3.60
C TRP A 7 -4.28 6.38 3.84
N ALA A 8 -4.04 6.75 5.09
CA ALA A 8 -2.77 7.39 5.48
C ALA A 8 -1.57 6.45 5.33
N GLU A 9 -0.39 7.04 5.16
CA GLU A 9 0.87 6.31 4.97
C GLU A 9 2.03 6.85 5.82
N GLN A 10 1.82 7.95 6.54
CA GLN A 10 2.81 8.51 7.46
C GLN A 10 2.73 7.83 8.83
N PRO A 11 3.83 7.75 9.60
CA PRO A 11 5.19 8.18 9.24
C PRO A 11 5.92 7.18 8.33
N VAL A 12 5.36 5.98 8.14
CA VAL A 12 5.87 4.88 7.33
C VAL A 12 4.68 4.05 6.86
N TYR A 13 4.74 3.52 5.63
CA TYR A 13 3.71 2.63 5.06
C TYR A 13 3.25 1.57 6.08
N PHE A 14 1.94 1.40 6.23
CA PHE A 14 1.39 0.54 7.30
C PHE A 14 1.81 -0.92 7.18
N GLN A 15 2.05 -1.42 5.95
CA GLN A 15 2.61 -2.75 5.75
C GLN A 15 4.01 -2.91 6.35
N LEU A 16 4.84 -1.87 6.36
CA LEU A 16 6.16 -1.91 7.01
C LEU A 16 6.04 -1.90 8.54
N LEU A 17 5.02 -1.23 9.09
CA LEU A 17 4.71 -1.31 10.52
C LEU A 17 4.24 -2.72 10.91
N PHE A 18 3.38 -3.34 10.10
CA PHE A 18 3.02 -4.74 10.23
C PHE A 18 4.26 -5.66 10.18
N ALA A 19 5.14 -5.47 9.18
CA ALA A 19 6.37 -6.26 9.05
C ALA A 19 7.28 -6.12 10.29
N ALA A 20 7.39 -4.90 10.81
CA ALA A 20 8.16 -4.62 12.02
C ALA A 20 7.60 -5.34 13.26
N ASP A 21 6.27 -5.32 13.44
CA ASP A 21 5.62 -5.99 14.56
C ASP A 21 5.68 -7.51 14.44
N GLU A 22 5.57 -8.07 13.23
CA GLU A 22 5.76 -9.50 12.99
C GLU A 22 7.20 -9.94 13.28
N VAL A 23 8.20 -9.14 12.91
CA VAL A 23 9.60 -9.42 13.29
C VAL A 23 9.75 -9.43 14.82
N ARG A 24 9.17 -8.46 15.54
CA ARG A 24 9.21 -8.49 17.02
C ARG A 24 8.55 -9.74 17.59
N ARG A 25 7.40 -10.13 17.03
CA ARG A 25 6.65 -11.33 17.46
C ARG A 25 7.43 -12.63 17.20
N LEU A 26 8.14 -12.70 16.08
CA LEU A 26 8.92 -13.86 15.67
C LEU A 26 10.33 -13.90 16.29
N ALA A 27 10.83 -12.79 16.84
CA ALA A 27 12.18 -12.70 17.40
C ALA A 27 12.57 -13.81 18.39
N PRO A 28 11.68 -14.34 19.27
CA PRO A 28 12.02 -15.47 20.14
C PRO A 28 12.40 -16.76 19.40
N GLN A 29 12.00 -16.88 18.12
CA GLN A 29 12.29 -18.03 17.25
C GLN A 29 13.54 -17.79 16.38
N HIS A 30 14.08 -16.57 16.40
CA HIS A 30 15.18 -16.10 15.54
C HIS A 30 16.29 -15.42 16.37
N PRO A 31 17.06 -16.19 17.17
CA PRO A 31 18.12 -15.62 18.01
C PRO A 31 19.19 -14.87 17.20
N GLU A 32 19.40 -15.21 15.93
CA GLU A 32 20.32 -14.55 15.02
C GLU A 32 19.96 -13.09 14.72
N TRP A 33 18.68 -12.71 14.88
CA TRP A 33 18.22 -11.33 14.67
C TRP A 33 18.75 -10.35 15.71
N GLN A 34 19.25 -10.83 16.85
CA GLN A 34 19.93 -9.98 17.83
C GLN A 34 21.27 -9.43 17.31
N GLN A 35 21.85 -10.06 16.30
CA GLN A 35 23.17 -9.71 15.75
C GLN A 35 23.09 -9.23 14.29
N THR A 36 21.96 -9.44 13.62
CA THR A 36 21.80 -9.26 12.17
C THR A 36 20.95 -8.04 11.84
N GLU A 37 21.47 -7.12 11.03
CA GLU A 37 20.71 -5.98 10.51
C GLU A 37 19.77 -6.40 9.35
N PRO A 38 18.59 -5.75 9.18
CA PRO A 38 18.05 -4.63 9.98
C PRO A 38 17.34 -5.04 11.28
N PHE A 39 17.21 -6.35 11.53
CA PHE A 39 16.43 -6.88 12.64
C PHE A 39 16.95 -6.41 14.00
N ARG A 40 18.27 -6.38 14.17
CA ARG A 40 18.91 -5.89 15.39
C ARG A 40 18.49 -4.46 15.73
N SER A 41 18.62 -3.53 14.79
CA SER A 41 18.21 -2.13 14.99
C SER A 41 16.71 -2.02 15.30
N LEU A 42 15.89 -2.79 14.58
CA LEU A 42 14.45 -2.81 14.80
C LEU A 42 14.06 -3.30 16.21
N LEU A 43 14.70 -4.38 16.68
CA LEU A 43 14.46 -4.97 18.00
C LEU A 43 14.98 -4.06 19.14
N ALA A 44 16.02 -3.27 18.86
CA ALA A 44 16.50 -2.23 19.77
C ALA A 44 15.61 -0.97 19.78
N GLY A 45 14.60 -0.88 18.91
CA GLY A 45 13.73 0.30 18.78
C GLY A 45 14.36 1.46 18.01
N ASP A 46 15.51 1.25 17.35
CA ASP A 46 16.20 2.29 16.57
C ASP A 46 15.64 2.39 15.15
N MET A 47 14.46 3.01 15.04
CA MET A 47 13.80 3.21 13.75
C MET A 47 14.58 4.14 12.83
N LYS A 48 15.46 4.99 13.35
CA LYS A 48 16.33 5.85 12.52
C LYS A 48 17.42 5.02 11.86
N ALA A 49 18.04 4.09 12.60
CA ALA A 49 18.99 3.15 12.03
C ALA A 49 18.33 2.26 10.97
N VAL A 50 17.12 1.74 11.24
CA VAL A 50 16.35 0.99 10.22
C VAL A 50 16.09 1.84 8.97
N ALA A 51 15.63 3.08 9.13
CA ALA A 51 15.36 3.98 8.00
C ALA A 51 16.63 4.30 7.18
N SER A 52 17.77 4.49 7.84
CA SER A 52 19.06 4.79 7.18
C SER A 52 19.57 3.65 6.28
N GLN A 53 19.11 2.42 6.51
CA GLN A 53 19.44 1.25 5.68
C GLN A 53 18.58 1.16 4.40
N GLY A 54 17.57 2.03 4.26
CA GLY A 54 16.79 2.23 3.04
C GLY A 54 15.97 1.02 2.59
N GLU A 55 15.72 0.95 1.28
CA GLU A 55 14.85 -0.05 0.66
C GLU A 55 15.29 -1.50 0.92
N LYS A 56 16.60 -1.74 1.07
CA LYS A 56 17.13 -3.07 1.36
C LYS A 56 16.65 -3.59 2.72
N ALA A 57 16.67 -2.73 3.74
CA ALA A 57 16.16 -3.10 5.07
C ALA A 57 14.65 -3.35 5.02
N ALA A 58 13.89 -2.48 4.35
CA ALA A 58 12.46 -2.67 4.16
C ALA A 58 12.15 -4.02 3.50
N ALA A 59 12.88 -4.38 2.43
CA ALA A 59 12.73 -5.66 1.75
C ALA A 59 13.04 -6.86 2.66
N GLN A 60 14.09 -6.79 3.49
CA GLN A 60 14.43 -7.86 4.43
C GLN A 60 13.36 -8.04 5.52
N LEU A 61 12.82 -6.94 6.06
CA LEU A 61 11.74 -6.99 7.06
C LEU A 61 10.45 -7.59 6.46
N VAL A 62 10.09 -7.18 5.24
CA VAL A 62 8.94 -7.76 4.52
C VAL A 62 9.18 -9.24 4.24
N ALA A 63 10.35 -9.64 3.73
CA ALA A 63 10.64 -11.05 3.46
C ALA A 63 10.53 -11.92 4.72
N ALA A 64 11.07 -11.46 5.86
CA ALA A 64 11.02 -12.18 7.13
C ALA A 64 9.60 -12.33 7.70
N SER A 65 8.73 -11.35 7.46
CA SER A 65 7.36 -11.33 7.99
C SER A 65 6.33 -11.95 7.04
N HIS A 66 6.64 -12.11 5.75
CA HIS A 66 5.66 -12.50 4.72
C HIS A 66 5.94 -13.87 4.07
N ALA A 67 7.12 -14.46 4.26
CA ALA A 67 7.50 -15.71 3.60
C ALA A 67 7.50 -16.93 4.55
N ASN A 68 7.65 -18.12 3.97
CA ASN A 68 7.77 -19.41 4.66
C ASN A 68 6.54 -19.77 5.51
N MET A 69 5.37 -19.30 5.10
CA MET A 69 4.09 -19.58 5.74
C MET A 69 3.00 -19.80 4.70
N THR A 70 1.88 -20.38 5.12
CA THR A 70 0.72 -20.52 4.23
C THR A 70 0.07 -19.16 3.95
N THR A 71 -0.63 -19.01 2.83
CA THR A 71 -1.41 -17.80 2.56
C THR A 71 -2.45 -17.55 3.65
N ASP A 72 -3.13 -18.60 4.13
CA ASP A 72 -4.16 -18.47 5.17
C ASP A 72 -3.57 -18.05 6.53
N GLU A 73 -2.36 -18.51 6.84
CA GLU A 73 -1.64 -18.09 8.04
C GLU A 73 -1.24 -16.61 7.96
N PHE A 74 -0.75 -16.18 6.80
CA PHE A 74 -0.45 -14.78 6.55
C PHE A 74 -1.68 -13.90 6.72
N ASP A 75 -2.81 -14.28 6.11
CA ASP A 75 -4.08 -13.55 6.22
C ASP A 75 -4.55 -13.42 7.67
N ARG A 76 -4.46 -14.49 8.45
CA ARG A 76 -4.79 -14.46 9.89
C ARG A 76 -3.90 -13.50 10.67
N ARG A 77 -2.59 -13.47 10.39
CA ARG A 77 -1.65 -12.57 11.07
C ARG A 77 -1.96 -11.11 10.74
N VAL A 78 -2.21 -10.78 9.47
CA VAL A 78 -2.60 -9.43 9.06
C VAL A 78 -3.91 -9.00 9.72
N ARG A 79 -4.92 -9.88 9.74
CA ARG A 79 -6.21 -9.60 10.40
C ARG A 79 -6.04 -9.32 11.90
N ALA A 80 -5.33 -10.19 12.61
CA ALA A 80 -5.07 -10.02 14.04
C ALA A 80 -4.28 -8.72 14.36
N TRP A 81 -3.35 -8.35 13.48
CA TRP A 81 -2.64 -7.08 13.60
C TRP A 81 -3.58 -5.89 13.40
N LEU A 82 -4.42 -5.88 12.36
CA LEU A 82 -5.37 -4.78 12.11
C LEU A 82 -6.39 -4.60 13.25
N GLU A 83 -6.77 -5.66 13.95
CA GLU A 83 -7.70 -5.59 15.09
C GLU A 83 -7.10 -4.85 16.30
N SER A 84 -5.82 -5.12 16.61
CA SER A 84 -5.19 -4.70 17.87
C SER A 84 -4.18 -3.56 17.71
N ALA A 85 -3.50 -3.48 16.58
CA ALA A 85 -2.45 -2.50 16.36
C ALA A 85 -3.03 -1.09 16.24
N ARG A 86 -2.25 -0.11 16.67
CA ARG A 86 -2.60 1.30 16.66
C ARG A 86 -1.46 2.09 16.05
N HIS A 87 -1.84 3.08 15.26
CA HIS A 87 -0.89 3.98 14.63
C HIS A 87 -0.07 4.74 15.69
N PRO A 88 1.28 4.74 15.61
CA PRO A 88 2.14 5.17 16.71
C PRO A 88 2.00 6.65 17.08
N THR A 89 1.62 7.51 16.11
CA THR A 89 1.48 8.96 16.35
C THR A 89 0.06 9.37 16.74
N THR A 90 -0.96 8.69 16.20
CA THR A 90 -2.36 9.11 16.33
C THR A 90 -3.13 8.26 17.33
N GLY A 91 -2.60 7.09 17.70
CA GLY A 91 -3.27 6.12 18.56
C GLY A 91 -4.50 5.46 17.94
N ARG A 92 -4.81 5.74 16.67
CA ARG A 92 -6.00 5.22 15.98
C ARG A 92 -5.77 3.82 15.43
N PRO A 93 -6.81 2.97 15.34
CA PRO A 93 -6.75 1.77 14.51
C PRO A 93 -6.47 2.14 13.06
N TYR A 94 -5.61 1.39 12.38
CA TYR A 94 -5.28 1.62 10.97
C TYR A 94 -6.51 1.57 10.06
N THR A 95 -7.48 0.71 10.39
CA THR A 95 -8.78 0.61 9.70
C THR A 95 -9.65 1.86 9.80
N GLN A 96 -9.35 2.78 10.73
CA GLN A 96 -10.02 4.08 10.86
C GLN A 96 -9.22 5.23 10.23
N MET A 97 -8.04 4.95 9.68
CA MET A 97 -7.19 5.94 9.01
C MET A 97 -7.36 5.89 7.49
N ILE A 98 -8.56 5.51 7.05
CA ILE A 98 -9.01 5.52 5.66
C ILE A 98 -9.63 6.88 5.30
N TYR A 99 -9.49 7.34 4.07
CA TYR A 99 -10.00 8.65 3.68
C TYR A 99 -11.49 8.60 3.33
N GLN A 100 -12.30 9.31 4.11
CA GLN A 100 -13.75 9.34 3.96
C GLN A 100 -14.19 9.82 2.56
N PRO A 101 -13.64 10.93 2.00
CA PRO A 101 -14.02 11.37 0.65
C PRO A 101 -13.66 10.37 -0.45
N MET A 102 -12.62 9.55 -0.24
CA MET A 102 -12.22 8.53 -1.19
C MET A 102 -13.14 7.31 -1.14
N ARG A 103 -13.70 6.98 0.03
CA ARG A 103 -14.78 5.96 0.14
C ARG A 103 -16.03 6.41 -0.59
N GLU A 104 -16.43 7.67 -0.39
CA GLU A 104 -17.57 8.28 -1.08
C GLU A 104 -17.37 8.28 -2.61
N LEU A 105 -16.17 8.61 -3.08
CA LEU A 105 -15.80 8.51 -4.49
C LEU A 105 -15.92 7.07 -5.01
N LEU A 106 -15.41 6.08 -4.27
CA LEU A 106 -15.52 4.68 -4.66
C LEU A 106 -16.98 4.22 -4.77
N ASP A 107 -17.82 4.59 -3.79
CA ASP A 107 -19.26 4.30 -3.81
C ASP A 107 -19.95 4.97 -4.99
N TYR A 108 -19.66 6.26 -5.22
CA TYR A 108 -20.17 7.00 -6.36
C TYR A 108 -19.81 6.33 -7.69
N LEU A 109 -18.54 5.97 -7.88
CA LEU A 109 -18.08 5.31 -9.11
C LEU A 109 -18.79 3.97 -9.34
N ARG A 110 -18.91 3.13 -8.32
CA ARG A 110 -19.63 1.84 -8.43
C ARG A 110 -21.11 2.03 -8.72
N ALA A 111 -21.77 3.00 -8.11
CA ALA A 111 -23.16 3.34 -8.38
C ALA A 111 -23.40 3.75 -9.85
N HIS A 112 -22.35 4.23 -10.54
CA HIS A 112 -22.37 4.60 -11.95
C HIS A 112 -21.76 3.53 -12.88
N GLY A 113 -21.66 2.28 -12.41
CA GLY A 113 -21.27 1.13 -13.23
C GLY A 113 -19.77 0.99 -13.47
N TYR A 114 -18.93 1.76 -12.77
CA TYR A 114 -17.48 1.57 -12.81
C TYR A 114 -17.06 0.39 -11.92
N ARG A 115 -16.01 -0.31 -12.35
CA ARG A 115 -15.28 -1.27 -11.50
C ARG A 115 -14.09 -0.54 -10.88
N THR A 116 -13.93 -0.68 -9.57
CA THR A 116 -12.92 0.04 -8.78
C THR A 116 -11.80 -0.92 -8.38
N PHE A 117 -10.59 -0.69 -8.89
CA PHE A 117 -9.42 -1.52 -8.60
C PHE A 117 -8.43 -0.78 -7.70
N ILE A 118 -7.73 -1.53 -6.85
CA ILE A 118 -6.48 -1.09 -6.22
C ILE A 118 -5.32 -1.51 -7.13
N VAL A 119 -4.36 -0.60 -7.31
CA VAL A 119 -3.07 -0.83 -7.98
C VAL A 119 -2.02 -0.13 -7.13
N SER A 120 -1.17 -0.90 -6.45
CA SER A 120 -0.35 -0.38 -5.35
C SER A 120 0.97 -1.11 -5.18
N GLY A 121 2.02 -0.36 -4.82
CA GLY A 121 3.30 -0.94 -4.46
C GLY A 121 3.24 -1.86 -3.23
N GLY A 122 2.21 -1.71 -2.38
CA GLY A 122 1.95 -2.57 -1.24
C GLY A 122 1.68 -4.04 -1.63
N GLY A 123 1.87 -4.94 -0.67
CA GLY A 123 1.67 -6.37 -0.87
C GLY A 123 0.20 -6.71 -1.16
N VAL A 124 -0.04 -7.40 -2.28
CA VAL A 124 -1.39 -7.77 -2.72
C VAL A 124 -2.16 -8.56 -1.64
N ASP A 125 -1.52 -9.53 -1.01
CA ASP A 125 -2.16 -10.36 0.02
C ASP A 125 -2.40 -9.57 1.32
N PHE A 126 -1.55 -8.58 1.63
CA PHE A 126 -1.79 -7.70 2.79
C PHE A 126 -3.05 -6.86 2.59
N MET A 127 -3.21 -6.27 1.40
CA MET A 127 -4.38 -5.45 1.08
C MET A 127 -5.67 -6.27 0.95
N ARG A 128 -5.60 -7.49 0.38
CA ARG A 128 -6.76 -8.37 0.21
C ARG A 128 -7.47 -8.71 1.52
N VAL A 129 -6.76 -8.70 2.65
CA VAL A 129 -7.34 -9.00 3.97
C VAL A 129 -8.38 -7.97 4.41
N PHE A 130 -8.26 -6.71 4.01
CA PHE A 130 -9.13 -5.63 4.49
C PHE A 130 -9.85 -4.83 3.40
N ALA A 131 -9.39 -4.88 2.13
CA ALA A 131 -9.90 -4.02 1.07
C ALA A 131 -11.42 -4.14 0.83
N ALA A 132 -11.99 -5.34 0.97
CA ALA A 132 -13.42 -5.55 0.79
C ALA A 132 -14.24 -4.83 1.86
N GLU A 133 -13.82 -4.92 3.13
CA GLU A 133 -14.51 -4.29 4.27
C GLU A 133 -14.28 -2.77 4.29
N ALA A 134 -13.05 -2.33 4.06
CA ALA A 134 -12.70 -0.91 4.11
C ALA A 134 -13.27 -0.10 2.93
N TYR A 135 -13.23 -0.69 1.73
CA TYR A 135 -13.41 0.05 0.47
C TYR A 135 -14.50 -0.51 -0.45
N GLY A 136 -15.07 -1.67 -0.13
CA GLY A 136 -15.99 -2.38 -1.03
C GLY A 136 -15.30 -2.92 -2.29
N ILE A 137 -13.98 -3.14 -2.23
CA ILE A 137 -13.16 -3.65 -3.36
C ILE A 137 -12.88 -5.15 -3.12
N PRO A 138 -13.43 -6.07 -3.94
CA PRO A 138 -13.19 -7.50 -3.78
C PRO A 138 -11.75 -7.88 -4.12
N THR A 139 -11.30 -9.05 -3.66
CA THR A 139 -9.89 -9.47 -3.72
C THR A 139 -9.34 -9.67 -5.14
N ASP A 140 -10.20 -9.94 -6.11
CA ASP A 140 -9.90 -10.04 -7.55
C ASP A 140 -9.75 -8.66 -8.22
N GLN A 141 -10.10 -7.58 -7.52
CA GLN A 141 -9.89 -6.19 -7.94
C GLN A 141 -8.73 -5.51 -7.19
N VAL A 142 -7.89 -6.30 -6.53
CA VAL A 142 -6.66 -5.82 -5.87
C VAL A 142 -5.45 -6.30 -6.66
N VAL A 143 -4.71 -5.34 -7.21
CA VAL A 143 -3.39 -5.53 -7.83
C VAL A 143 -2.35 -4.92 -6.90
N GLY A 144 -1.28 -5.65 -6.66
CA GLY A 144 -0.15 -5.14 -5.87
C GLY A 144 1.09 -6.00 -6.00
N SER A 145 2.15 -5.60 -5.29
CA SER A 145 3.39 -6.37 -5.24
C SER A 145 3.14 -7.77 -4.66
N SER A 146 3.84 -8.78 -5.18
CA SER A 146 3.65 -10.17 -4.77
C SER A 146 4.97 -10.93 -4.67
N GLY A 147 5.02 -11.86 -3.71
CA GLY A 147 5.99 -12.94 -3.69
C GLY A 147 5.46 -14.15 -4.47
N LYS A 148 6.35 -15.08 -4.84
CA LYS A 148 5.94 -16.36 -5.44
C LYS A 148 5.18 -17.20 -4.41
N VAL A 149 4.31 -18.07 -4.92
CA VAL A 149 3.62 -19.08 -4.13
C VAL A 149 3.87 -20.47 -4.70
N SER A 150 4.09 -21.46 -3.84
CA SER A 150 4.12 -22.88 -4.20
C SER A 150 2.82 -23.56 -3.80
N PHE A 151 2.39 -24.51 -4.63
CA PHE A 151 1.37 -25.49 -4.24
C PHE A 151 2.05 -26.67 -3.54
N GLU A 152 1.56 -27.01 -2.36
CA GLU A 152 2.05 -28.13 -1.55
C GLU A 152 0.88 -28.97 -1.03
N MET A 153 1.13 -30.26 -0.82
CA MET A 153 0.24 -31.13 -0.06
C MET A 153 0.80 -31.25 1.36
N ARG A 154 0.18 -30.58 2.35
CA ARG A 154 0.58 -30.65 3.77
C ARG A 154 -0.43 -31.50 4.52
N ASP A 155 0.02 -32.65 5.03
CA ASP A 155 -0.85 -33.64 5.71
C ASP A 155 -2.09 -34.03 4.89
N GLY A 156 -1.93 -34.10 3.55
CA GLY A 156 -3.02 -34.41 2.62
C GLY A 156 -3.92 -33.22 2.24
N VAL A 157 -3.63 -32.01 2.74
CA VAL A 157 -4.40 -30.80 2.43
C VAL A 157 -3.70 -29.95 1.36
N PRO A 158 -4.37 -29.62 0.24
CA PRO A 158 -3.82 -28.72 -0.77
C PRO A 158 -3.64 -27.32 -0.20
N THR A 159 -2.41 -26.82 -0.20
CA THR A 159 -2.02 -25.58 0.49
C THR A 159 -1.17 -24.70 -0.41
N LEU A 160 -1.39 -23.39 -0.35
CA LEU A 160 -0.51 -22.39 -0.96
C LEU A 160 0.47 -21.83 0.06
N VAL A 161 1.74 -21.81 -0.29
CA VAL A 161 2.84 -21.41 0.59
C VAL A 161 3.59 -20.26 -0.02
N LYS A 162 3.78 -19.19 0.76
CA LYS A 162 4.49 -17.99 0.35
C LYS A 162 6.00 -18.26 0.37
N LEU A 163 6.65 -18.09 -0.77
CA LEU A 163 8.09 -18.28 -0.92
C LEU A 163 8.87 -16.97 -0.66
N PRO A 164 10.14 -17.04 -0.23
CA PRO A 164 11.01 -15.88 -0.05
C PRO A 164 11.57 -15.36 -1.39
N GLU A 165 10.74 -15.33 -2.42
CA GLU A 165 11.09 -14.90 -3.78
C GLU A 165 10.08 -13.88 -4.28
N ILE A 166 10.56 -12.80 -4.89
CA ILE A 166 9.71 -11.79 -5.51
C ILE A 166 9.10 -12.37 -6.79
N ASN A 167 7.79 -12.18 -6.97
CA ASN A 167 7.08 -12.48 -8.20
C ASN A 167 6.87 -11.23 -9.04
N PHE A 168 6.39 -10.15 -8.44
CA PHE A 168 6.08 -8.90 -9.15
C PHE A 168 6.15 -7.70 -8.20
N ILE A 169 6.63 -6.56 -8.69
CA ILE A 169 6.63 -5.27 -7.98
C ILE A 169 5.69 -4.32 -8.73
N ASP A 170 4.61 -3.92 -8.08
CA ASP A 170 3.54 -3.09 -8.66
C ASP A 170 3.70 -1.61 -8.29
N ASP A 171 4.88 -1.05 -8.56
CA ASP A 171 5.19 0.36 -8.29
C ASP A 171 5.86 1.02 -9.51
N LYS A 172 5.68 2.34 -9.66
CA LYS A 172 6.21 3.15 -10.79
C LYS A 172 5.84 2.54 -12.15
N GLU A 173 6.83 2.22 -12.99
CA GLU A 173 6.65 1.53 -14.27
C GLU A 173 5.97 0.16 -14.14
N GLY A 174 6.03 -0.47 -12.96
CA GLY A 174 5.33 -1.71 -12.65
C GLY A 174 3.82 -1.54 -12.70
N LYS A 175 3.25 -0.41 -12.27
CA LYS A 175 1.79 -0.22 -12.21
C LYS A 175 1.08 -0.40 -13.57
N PRO A 176 1.52 0.23 -14.68
CA PRO A 176 0.97 -0.07 -16.00
C PRO A 176 1.09 -1.55 -16.42
N VAL A 177 2.17 -2.23 -16.02
CA VAL A 177 2.38 -3.66 -16.30
C VAL A 177 1.38 -4.50 -15.51
N GLY A 178 1.19 -4.21 -14.21
CA GLY A 178 0.21 -4.89 -13.36
C GLY A 178 -1.22 -4.70 -13.88
N ILE A 179 -1.57 -3.47 -14.25
CA ILE A 179 -2.84 -3.16 -14.93
C ILE A 179 -3.02 -4.03 -16.19
N HIS A 180 -2.00 -4.10 -17.05
CA HIS A 180 -2.09 -4.91 -18.27
C HIS A 180 -2.27 -6.40 -17.98
N GLN A 181 -1.49 -6.95 -17.05
CA GLN A 181 -1.48 -8.39 -16.76
C GLN A 181 -2.74 -8.85 -16.01
N TYR A 182 -3.14 -8.12 -14.97
CA TYR A 182 -4.19 -8.58 -14.05
C TYR A 182 -5.58 -8.04 -14.39
N ILE A 183 -5.67 -6.86 -15.03
CA ILE A 183 -6.96 -6.26 -15.42
C ILE A 183 -7.24 -6.48 -16.92
N GLY A 184 -6.20 -6.53 -17.75
CA GLY A 184 -6.32 -6.74 -19.19
C GLY A 184 -6.94 -5.54 -19.94
N ARG A 185 -7.10 -4.40 -19.28
CA ARG A 185 -7.75 -3.20 -19.83
C ARG A 185 -7.07 -1.94 -19.34
N ARG A 186 -6.90 -0.97 -20.23
CA ARG A 186 -6.49 0.38 -19.85
C ARG A 186 -7.61 1.06 -19.07
N PRO A 187 -7.36 1.59 -17.86
CA PRO A 187 -8.35 2.34 -17.11
C PRO A 187 -8.79 3.60 -17.84
N VAL A 188 -9.96 4.13 -17.47
CA VAL A 188 -10.45 5.44 -17.94
C VAL A 188 -10.23 6.54 -16.91
N MET A 189 -10.03 6.17 -15.64
CA MET A 189 -9.71 7.07 -14.53
C MET A 189 -8.63 6.43 -13.66
N ALA A 190 -7.70 7.24 -13.16
CA ALA A 190 -6.68 6.81 -12.21
C ALA A 190 -6.47 7.86 -11.12
N PHE A 191 -6.19 7.38 -9.92
CA PHE A 191 -6.08 8.18 -8.70
C PHE A 191 -4.81 7.73 -7.97
N GLY A 192 -3.94 8.68 -7.64
CA GLY A 192 -2.68 8.45 -6.95
C GLY A 192 -2.36 9.58 -5.98
N ASN A 193 -1.18 9.55 -5.37
CA ASN A 193 -0.70 10.61 -4.49
C ASN A 193 0.81 10.85 -4.56
N SER A 194 1.57 9.99 -5.27
CA SER A 194 3.03 10.04 -5.26
C SER A 194 3.64 9.91 -6.66
N ASP A 195 4.95 10.09 -6.76
CA ASP A 195 5.74 9.81 -7.96
C ASP A 195 5.69 8.33 -8.38
N GLY A 196 5.35 7.42 -7.46
CA GLY A 196 5.09 6.01 -7.76
C GLY A 196 3.85 5.80 -8.64
N ASP A 197 2.94 6.78 -8.69
CA ASP A 197 1.74 6.74 -9.53
C ASP A 197 1.92 7.38 -10.90
N LEU A 198 3.05 8.04 -11.15
CA LEU A 198 3.27 8.84 -12.36
C LEU A 198 2.95 8.06 -13.64
N GLN A 199 3.52 6.86 -13.79
CA GLN A 199 3.36 6.04 -14.97
C GLN A 199 1.95 5.45 -15.07
N MET A 200 1.29 5.13 -13.95
CA MET A 200 -0.12 4.72 -13.93
C MET A 200 -1.04 5.82 -14.45
N LEU A 201 -0.84 7.06 -13.96
CA LEU A 201 -1.59 8.23 -14.39
C LEU A 201 -1.31 8.53 -15.87
N GLN A 202 -0.05 8.54 -16.31
CA GLN A 202 0.33 8.72 -17.71
C GLN A 202 -0.31 7.67 -18.62
N TYR A 203 -0.22 6.39 -18.24
CA TYR A 203 -0.82 5.29 -19.00
C TYR A 203 -2.33 5.46 -19.10
N THR A 204 -3.01 5.81 -18.01
CA THR A 204 -4.46 5.97 -18.01
C THR A 204 -4.88 7.16 -18.88
N THR A 205 -4.26 8.33 -18.68
CA THR A 205 -4.71 9.57 -19.34
C THR A 205 -4.23 9.74 -20.78
N ALA A 206 -3.29 8.93 -21.25
CA ALA A 206 -2.88 8.91 -22.66
C ALA A 206 -3.82 8.09 -23.56
N GLY A 207 -4.87 7.47 -23.02
CA GLY A 207 -5.87 6.73 -23.80
C GLY A 207 -6.79 7.65 -24.62
N THR A 208 -7.47 7.08 -25.63
CA THR A 208 -8.40 7.82 -26.51
C THR A 208 -9.78 8.06 -25.87
N GLY A 209 -10.36 9.24 -26.08
CA GLY A 209 -11.65 9.63 -25.49
C GLY A 209 -11.51 10.21 -24.08
N PRO A 210 -12.62 10.45 -23.36
CA PRO A 210 -12.57 11.08 -22.03
C PRO A 210 -11.70 10.29 -21.05
N ARG A 211 -10.74 10.97 -20.40
CA ARG A 211 -9.84 10.38 -19.41
C ARG A 211 -9.70 11.30 -18.21
N PHE A 212 -9.47 10.69 -17.05
CA PHE A 212 -9.29 11.41 -15.79
C PHE A 212 -8.05 10.92 -15.06
N GLY A 213 -7.28 11.85 -14.53
CA GLY A 213 -6.16 11.59 -13.63
C GLY A 213 -6.29 12.51 -12.43
N MET A 214 -6.11 11.96 -11.23
CA MET A 214 -6.18 12.73 -10.00
C MET A 214 -5.01 12.40 -9.07
N ILE A 215 -4.48 13.44 -8.43
CA ILE A 215 -3.48 13.35 -7.37
C ILE A 215 -4.09 13.87 -6.06
N VAL A 216 -4.00 13.07 -4.99
CA VAL A 216 -4.25 13.54 -3.62
C VAL A 216 -2.98 14.27 -3.16
N HIS A 217 -3.07 15.58 -2.92
CA HIS A 217 -1.98 16.38 -2.36
C HIS A 217 -2.21 16.58 -0.86
N HIS A 218 -1.33 15.98 -0.07
CA HIS A 218 -1.33 16.02 1.40
C HIS A 218 -0.86 17.38 1.89
N THR A 219 -1.81 18.30 2.05
CA THR A 219 -1.57 19.71 2.44
C THR A 219 -2.04 20.03 3.86
N ASP A 220 -2.56 19.06 4.60
CA ASP A 220 -3.25 19.30 5.86
C ASP A 220 -2.51 18.78 7.09
N ALA A 221 -1.55 19.56 7.58
CA ALA A 221 -0.79 19.23 8.79
C ALA A 221 -1.61 19.22 10.10
N ARG A 222 -2.91 19.60 10.07
CA ARG A 222 -3.76 19.66 11.28
C ARG A 222 -4.63 18.43 11.42
N ARG A 223 -5.22 17.98 10.31
CA ARG A 223 -6.16 16.83 10.28
C ARG A 223 -5.50 15.54 9.78
N GLU A 224 -4.37 15.66 9.10
CA GLU A 224 -3.54 14.57 8.56
C GLU A 224 -2.06 14.98 8.73
N TRP A 225 -1.30 14.96 7.64
CA TRP A 225 0.08 15.39 7.50
C TRP A 225 0.16 16.37 6.31
N ALA A 226 1.24 17.16 6.27
CA ALA A 226 1.57 17.95 5.08
C ALA A 226 2.92 17.52 4.55
N TYR A 227 2.94 16.95 3.34
CA TYR A 227 4.15 16.41 2.72
C TYR A 227 4.00 16.27 1.21
N ASP A 228 5.11 16.46 0.49
CA ASP A 228 5.20 16.24 -0.96
C ASP A 228 6.64 15.93 -1.41
N ARG A 229 7.42 16.93 -1.83
CA ARG A 229 8.69 16.78 -2.55
C ARG A 229 9.82 16.25 -1.68
N ASP A 230 9.86 16.70 -0.42
CA ASP A 230 10.91 16.32 0.53
C ASP A 230 10.60 15.05 1.31
N SER A 231 9.41 14.46 1.11
CA SER A 231 9.01 13.27 1.83
C SER A 231 9.87 12.05 1.44
N HIS A 232 10.15 11.20 2.42
CA HIS A 232 10.74 9.88 2.21
C HIS A 232 9.68 8.79 1.98
N VAL A 233 8.43 9.08 2.31
CA VAL A 233 7.27 8.18 2.19
C VAL A 233 6.20 8.91 1.39
N GLY A 234 5.71 8.30 0.31
CA GLY A 234 4.72 8.94 -0.56
C GLY A 234 5.21 10.24 -1.22
N ARG A 235 6.49 10.30 -1.62
CA ARG A 235 7.07 11.50 -2.26
C ARG A 235 6.26 11.91 -3.49
N LEU A 236 5.88 13.18 -3.55
CA LEU A 236 5.15 13.78 -4.65
C LEU A 236 5.93 14.98 -5.20
N ASP A 237 6.64 14.78 -6.31
CA ASP A 237 7.54 15.78 -6.90
C ASP A 237 7.31 15.88 -8.40
N LYS A 238 7.73 14.87 -9.15
CA LYS A 238 7.59 14.84 -10.62
C LYS A 238 6.15 14.71 -11.06
N ALA A 239 5.34 13.90 -10.35
CA ALA A 239 3.94 13.73 -10.67
C ALA A 239 3.14 15.01 -10.45
N LEU A 240 3.53 15.84 -9.48
CA LEU A 240 2.91 17.16 -9.24
C LEU A 240 3.21 18.13 -10.40
N ASP A 241 4.45 18.16 -10.89
CA ASP A 241 4.80 18.98 -12.05
C ASP A 241 4.10 18.49 -13.33
N GLU A 242 3.93 17.17 -13.46
CA GLU A 242 3.25 16.57 -14.61
C GLU A 242 1.74 16.81 -14.57
N ALA A 243 1.12 16.88 -13.39
CA ALA A 243 -0.30 17.15 -13.23
C ALA A 243 -0.70 18.47 -13.90
N ALA A 244 0.07 19.54 -13.69
CA ALA A 244 -0.15 20.83 -14.33
C ALA A 244 -0.03 20.74 -15.86
N ARG A 245 0.95 19.98 -16.38
CA ARG A 245 1.18 19.83 -17.82
C ARG A 245 0.13 18.99 -18.52
N ARG A 246 -0.46 18.02 -17.82
CA ARG A 246 -1.45 17.07 -18.36
C ARG A 246 -2.89 17.39 -18.00
N GLY A 247 -3.12 18.43 -17.20
CA GLY A 247 -4.45 18.79 -16.70
C GLY A 247 -5.03 17.74 -15.76
N TRP A 248 -4.18 17.03 -15.00
CA TRP A 248 -4.67 16.15 -13.93
C TRP A 248 -5.19 17.00 -12.77
N THR A 249 -6.27 16.53 -12.15
CA THR A 249 -6.84 17.18 -10.98
C THR A 249 -5.94 16.96 -9.77
N VAL A 250 -5.55 18.04 -9.09
CA VAL A 250 -4.80 17.96 -7.84
C VAL A 250 -5.74 18.35 -6.72
N VAL A 251 -6.09 17.38 -5.87
CA VAL A 251 -6.92 17.61 -4.68
C VAL A 251 -6.04 18.20 -3.60
N ASN A 252 -6.40 19.39 -3.12
CA ASN A 252 -5.78 20.00 -1.95
C ASN A 252 -6.52 19.53 -0.70
N MET A 253 -5.98 18.56 0.02
CA MET A 253 -6.67 17.94 1.17
C MET A 253 -7.18 18.97 2.19
N SER A 254 -6.38 19.98 2.50
CA SER A 254 -6.74 21.00 3.50
C SER A 254 -7.95 21.86 3.11
N ARG A 255 -8.17 22.05 1.80
CA ARG A 255 -9.20 22.96 1.27
C ARG A 255 -10.41 22.23 0.72
N ASP A 256 -10.17 21.09 0.08
CA ASP A 256 -11.18 20.41 -0.74
C ASP A 256 -11.91 19.32 0.04
N TRP A 257 -11.33 18.82 1.14
CA TRP A 257 -11.96 17.82 2.00
C TRP A 257 -12.51 18.47 3.26
N GLU A 258 -13.82 18.36 3.47
CA GLU A 258 -14.48 18.78 4.71
C GLU A 258 -14.08 17.90 5.90
N ARG A 259 -13.90 16.60 5.65
CA ARG A 259 -13.44 15.59 6.61
C ARG A 259 -12.38 14.70 5.97
N VAL A 260 -11.34 14.34 6.73
CA VAL A 260 -10.27 13.43 6.27
C VAL A 260 -10.64 11.97 6.54
N PHE A 261 -10.81 11.62 7.82
CA PHE A 261 -11.11 10.26 8.26
C PHE A 261 -12.57 10.13 8.74
N PRO A 262 -13.22 8.94 8.69
CA PRO A 262 -14.59 8.72 9.17
C PRO A 262 -14.87 9.28 10.57
#